data_AF-A0A841AQX0-F1
#
_entry.id   AF-A0A841AQX0-F1
#
_cell.length_a   1.000
_cell.length_b   1.000
_cell.length_c   1.000
_cell.angle_alpha   90.00
_cell.angle_beta   90.00
_cell.angle_gamma   90.00
#
_symmetry.space_group_name_H-M   'P 1'
#
loop_
_entity.id
_entity.type
_entity.pdbx_description
1 polymer ?
#
loop_
_entity_poly.entity_id
_entity_poly.type
_entity_poly.pdbx_seq_one_letter_code
_entity_poly.pdbx_strand_id
1 'polypeptide(L)'
;MRPRDWRAALVIAALVVAAVPPVLAVTTSSAAGIDADVEFSTDGGATWSPTAPTSLFPAGFLVVPGDSLESSLLVRSTRAEPTVAMVAISNASTEDSLFAGALTVQGQDDAGDGLPATPIAALAPCDAVVPVRVLETGQALPVTLVVSVSPTLRMDEAEHAVANFDLAIALADPGVPVAANGCPIDPTVIAGFAPAAPASGIIAYTGAALVYPTLAVAASALAAGSLFVVAGRRRRRRTEDRP
;
A
#
# COMPACT_ATOMS: atom_id res chain seq x y z
N MET A 1 23.69 10.03 -89.64
CA MET A 1 23.27 10.83 -88.46
C MET A 1 22.20 10.05 -87.74
N ARG A 2 22.48 9.74 -86.47
CA ARG A 2 21.79 8.70 -85.68
C ARG A 2 20.42 9.14 -85.16
N PRO A 3 19.52 8.17 -84.97
CA PRO A 3 18.12 8.36 -84.65
C PRO A 3 17.86 8.63 -83.17
N ARG A 4 16.63 9.08 -82.99
CA ARG A 4 15.86 9.38 -81.78
C ARG A 4 15.42 8.08 -81.07
N ASP A 5 14.89 8.26 -79.86
CA ASP A 5 13.97 7.38 -79.10
C ASP A 5 14.61 6.67 -77.89
N TRP A 6 14.49 7.16 -76.66
CA TRP A 6 13.33 7.21 -75.74
C TRP A 6 12.77 5.83 -75.36
N ARG A 7 12.87 5.53 -74.05
CA ARG A 7 12.11 4.60 -73.17
C ARG A 7 13.07 3.85 -72.25
N ALA A 8 13.19 4.32 -71.01
CA ALA A 8 12.36 3.93 -69.86
C ALA A 8 12.94 2.67 -69.20
N ALA A 9 13.54 2.83 -68.01
CA ALA A 9 12.95 2.41 -66.73
C ALA A 9 13.74 1.18 -66.23
N LEU A 10 13.95 0.90 -64.94
CA LEU A 10 13.48 1.46 -63.69
C LEU A 10 14.50 0.92 -62.65
N VAL A 11 15.22 1.79 -61.94
CA VAL A 11 16.10 1.38 -60.84
C VAL A 11 15.24 1.35 -59.58
N ILE A 12 14.88 0.16 -59.11
CA ILE A 12 14.20 -0.04 -57.83
C ILE A 12 15.30 -0.07 -56.75
N ALA A 13 15.56 1.08 -56.14
CA ALA A 13 16.30 1.17 -54.89
C ALA A 13 15.28 1.01 -53.75
N ALA A 14 15.25 -0.18 -53.13
CA ALA A 14 14.45 -0.45 -51.95
C ALA A 14 15.03 0.29 -50.75
N LEU A 15 14.39 1.41 -50.37
CA LEU A 15 14.66 2.16 -49.16
C LEU A 15 13.97 1.44 -47.98
N VAL A 16 14.73 0.65 -47.22
CA VAL A 16 14.25 0.06 -45.96
C VAL A 16 14.28 1.16 -44.89
N VAL A 17 13.12 1.81 -44.68
CA VAL A 17 12.91 2.73 -43.56
C VAL A 17 12.58 1.89 -42.34
N ALA A 18 13.56 1.71 -41.46
CA ALA A 18 13.34 1.16 -40.13
C ALA A 18 12.52 2.19 -39.31
N ALA A 19 11.22 1.91 -39.14
CA ALA A 19 10.36 2.67 -38.26
C ALA A 19 10.77 2.41 -36.80
N VAL A 20 11.53 3.33 -36.21
CA VAL A 20 11.73 3.38 -34.76
C VAL A 20 10.44 3.95 -34.17
N PRO A 21 9.65 3.19 -33.39
CA PRO A 21 8.49 3.76 -32.72
C PRO A 21 8.96 4.85 -31.75
N PRO A 22 8.28 6.00 -31.68
CA PRO A 22 8.60 7.01 -30.68
C PRO A 22 8.39 6.39 -29.30
N VAL A 23 9.47 6.28 -28.53
CA VAL A 23 9.39 6.01 -27.10
C VAL A 23 8.70 7.23 -26.51
N LEU A 24 7.40 7.09 -26.24
CA LEU A 24 6.65 8.04 -25.45
C LEU A 24 7.35 8.09 -24.08
N ALA A 25 8.09 9.17 -23.85
CA ALA A 25 8.60 9.48 -22.53
C ALA A 25 7.39 9.61 -21.62
N VAL A 26 7.17 8.60 -20.78
CA VAL A 26 6.28 8.70 -19.63
C VAL A 26 6.89 9.79 -18.77
N THR A 27 6.30 10.97 -18.79
CA THR A 27 6.55 11.97 -17.77
C THR A 27 6.06 11.36 -16.48
N THR A 28 6.98 10.81 -15.69
CA THR A 28 6.73 10.59 -14.26
C THR A 28 6.44 11.97 -13.71
N SER A 29 5.17 12.25 -13.36
CA SER A 29 4.85 13.41 -12.55
C SER A 29 5.67 13.28 -11.27
N SER A 30 6.80 13.98 -11.20
CA SER A 30 7.38 14.34 -9.92
C SER A 30 6.27 15.05 -9.16
N ALA A 31 5.87 14.51 -8.01
CA ALA A 31 4.96 15.16 -7.09
C ALA A 31 5.34 16.64 -7.04
N ALA A 32 4.44 17.50 -7.53
CA ALA A 32 4.63 18.93 -7.39
C ALA A 32 4.66 19.18 -5.89
N GLY A 33 5.81 19.63 -5.38
CA GLY A 33 5.95 20.00 -3.98
C GLY A 33 4.93 21.10 -3.70
N ILE A 34 3.89 20.75 -2.95
CA ILE A 34 2.99 21.72 -2.33
C ILE A 34 3.81 22.43 -1.24
N ASP A 35 3.51 23.72 -1.07
CA ASP A 35 4.17 24.63 -0.13
C ASP A 35 4.48 23.98 1.22
N ALA A 36 5.70 24.28 1.67
CA ALA A 36 6.54 23.58 2.63
C ALA A 36 6.06 23.55 4.10
N ASP A 37 4.75 23.61 4.34
CA ASP A 37 4.20 23.77 5.68
C ASP A 37 3.52 22.52 6.26
N VAL A 38 3.77 21.36 5.66
CA VAL A 38 3.29 20.08 6.15
C VAL A 38 4.46 19.09 6.23
N GLU A 39 4.48 18.31 7.30
CA GLU A 39 5.42 17.21 7.48
C GLU A 39 4.68 15.91 7.75
N PHE A 40 5.29 14.82 7.29
CA PHE A 40 4.75 13.48 7.37
C PHE A 40 5.67 12.59 8.18
N SER A 41 5.09 11.66 8.92
CA SER A 41 5.80 10.60 9.61
C SER A 41 5.08 9.26 9.46
N THR A 42 5.82 8.21 9.12
CA THR A 42 5.32 6.83 9.02
C THR A 42 5.89 5.93 10.12
N ASP A 43 6.59 6.50 11.10
CA ASP A 43 7.29 5.79 12.18
C ASP A 43 6.83 6.24 13.58
N GLY A 44 5.60 6.73 13.67
CA GLY A 44 5.00 7.19 14.93
C GLY A 44 5.60 8.49 15.45
N GLY A 45 6.15 9.33 14.57
CA GLY A 45 6.68 10.65 14.90
C GLY A 45 8.15 10.68 15.28
N ALA A 46 8.90 9.59 15.08
CA ALA A 46 10.33 9.54 15.35
C ALA A 46 11.14 10.30 14.27
N THR A 47 10.71 10.21 13.01
CA THR A 47 11.25 11.00 11.89
C THR A 47 10.13 11.75 11.17
N TRP A 48 10.45 12.97 10.74
CA TRP A 48 9.53 13.85 10.03
C TRP A 48 10.15 14.26 8.70
N SER A 49 9.34 14.27 7.65
CA SER A 49 9.75 14.61 6.29
C SER A 49 8.78 15.62 5.70
N PRO A 50 9.25 16.70 5.05
CA PRO A 50 8.39 17.59 4.28
C PRO A 50 7.95 16.95 2.95
N THR A 51 8.55 15.82 2.57
CA THR A 51 8.16 15.04 1.40
C THR A 51 7.19 13.95 1.83
N ALA A 52 6.01 13.93 1.23
CA ALA A 52 5.02 12.88 1.44
C ALA A 52 5.58 11.50 1.07
N PRO A 53 5.22 10.43 1.81
CA PRO A 53 5.60 9.09 1.44
C PRO A 53 5.03 8.74 0.06
N THR A 54 5.77 7.96 -0.72
CA THR A 54 5.32 7.55 -2.06
C THR A 54 4.16 6.56 -1.99
N SER A 55 4.08 5.78 -0.92
CA SER A 55 2.98 4.86 -0.63
C SER A 55 2.80 4.64 0.87
N LEU A 56 1.59 4.25 1.29
CA LEU A 56 1.33 3.85 2.68
C LEU A 56 1.58 2.35 2.90
N PHE A 57 1.15 1.53 1.94
CA PHE A 57 1.34 0.09 1.97
C PHE A 57 2.49 -0.34 1.03
N PRO A 58 3.22 -1.42 1.37
CA PRO A 58 4.32 -1.91 0.56
C PRO A 58 3.86 -2.38 -0.83
N ALA A 59 4.76 -2.30 -1.80
CA ALA A 59 4.51 -2.74 -3.17
C ALA A 59 4.29 -4.26 -3.26
N GLY A 60 3.44 -4.69 -4.20
CA GLY A 60 3.30 -6.12 -4.53
C GLY A 60 2.75 -6.98 -3.40
N PHE A 61 2.04 -6.38 -2.45
CA PHE A 61 1.38 -7.12 -1.40
C PHE A 61 0.26 -7.99 -1.99
N LEU A 62 0.36 -9.30 -1.76
CA LEU A 62 -0.68 -10.26 -2.12
C LEU A 62 -1.58 -10.46 -0.91
N VAL A 63 -2.84 -10.05 -1.05
CA VAL A 63 -3.86 -10.23 -0.01
C VAL A 63 -4.59 -11.56 -0.25
N VAL A 64 -4.79 -12.36 0.80
CA VAL A 64 -5.71 -13.51 0.75
C VAL A 64 -7.00 -13.22 1.54
N PRO A 65 -8.10 -13.93 1.25
CA PRO A 65 -9.32 -13.82 2.04
C PRO A 65 -9.07 -13.97 3.55
N GLY A 66 -9.53 -13.00 4.33
CA GLY A 66 -9.33 -12.93 5.78
C GLY A 66 -8.10 -12.14 6.22
N ASP A 67 -7.24 -11.72 5.30
CA ASP A 67 -6.11 -10.84 5.64
C ASP A 67 -6.57 -9.42 5.97
N SER A 68 -5.75 -8.77 6.79
CA SER A 68 -5.85 -7.34 7.07
C SER A 68 -4.45 -6.73 7.12
N LEU A 69 -4.36 -5.47 6.70
CA LEU A 69 -3.15 -4.66 6.76
C LEU A 69 -3.48 -3.35 7.41
N GLU A 70 -2.56 -2.90 8.25
CA GLU A 70 -2.65 -1.62 8.93
C GLU A 70 -1.43 -0.77 8.57
N SER A 71 -1.66 0.51 8.31
CA SER A 71 -0.63 1.52 8.14
C SER A 71 -1.00 2.77 8.93
N SER A 72 -0.01 3.41 9.53
CA SER A 72 -0.18 4.68 10.23
C SER A 72 0.60 5.80 9.52
N LEU A 73 -0.01 6.98 9.49
CA LEU A 73 0.55 8.21 8.98
C LEU A 73 0.24 9.32 9.97
N LEU A 74 1.27 10.04 10.41
CA LEU A 74 1.09 11.30 11.11
C LEU A 74 1.30 12.45 10.11
N VAL A 75 0.38 13.41 10.13
CA VAL A 75 0.44 14.62 9.32
C VAL A 75 0.54 15.82 10.26
N ARG A 76 1.62 16.59 10.20
CA ARG A 76 1.83 17.76 11.07
C ARG A 76 1.82 19.04 10.26
N SER A 77 1.15 20.08 10.77
CA SER A 77 1.30 21.44 10.23
C SER A 77 2.54 22.09 10.84
N THR A 78 3.38 22.70 10.00
CA THR A 78 4.49 23.56 10.42
C THR A 78 4.18 25.05 10.23
N ARG A 79 2.95 25.39 9.83
CA ARG A 79 2.47 26.78 9.77
C ARG A 79 2.49 27.41 11.15
N ALA A 80 2.71 28.73 11.18
CA ALA A 80 2.64 29.51 12.42
C ALA A 80 1.19 29.77 12.89
N GLU A 81 0.21 29.56 12.00
CA GLU A 81 -1.21 29.78 12.23
C GLU A 81 -1.99 28.45 12.23
N PRO A 82 -3.13 28.37 12.95
CA PRO A 82 -3.97 27.19 12.93
C PRO A 82 -4.40 26.85 11.49
N THR A 83 -4.40 25.57 11.14
CA THR A 83 -4.66 25.10 9.78
C THR A 83 -5.72 24.01 9.81
N VAL A 84 -6.67 24.05 8.88
CA VAL A 84 -7.64 22.96 8.68
C VAL A 84 -6.98 21.87 7.87
N ALA A 85 -6.88 20.66 8.43
CA ALA A 85 -6.38 19.48 7.74
C ALA A 85 -7.55 18.58 7.34
N MET A 86 -7.50 18.12 6.09
CA MET A 86 -8.44 17.15 5.54
C MET A 86 -7.69 16.02 4.86
N VAL A 87 -8.17 14.80 5.10
CA VAL A 87 -7.61 13.57 4.57
C VAL A 87 -8.75 12.75 3.98
N ALA A 88 -8.68 12.44 2.69
CA ALA A 88 -9.76 11.80 1.96
C ALA A 88 -9.27 10.74 0.98
N ILE A 89 -10.14 9.81 0.61
CA ILE A 89 -9.86 8.83 -0.45
C ILE A 89 -9.98 9.50 -1.82
N SER A 90 -9.11 9.10 -2.74
CA SER A 90 -9.16 9.43 -4.15
C SER A 90 -8.81 8.21 -5.00
N ASN A 91 -9.20 8.21 -6.28
CA ASN A 91 -8.84 7.18 -7.26
C ASN A 91 -9.09 5.71 -6.82
N ALA A 92 -10.09 5.47 -5.97
CA ALA A 92 -10.50 4.12 -5.58
C ALA A 92 -11.07 3.38 -6.81
N SER A 93 -10.45 2.26 -7.18
CA SER A 93 -10.82 1.51 -8.37
C SER A 93 -10.40 0.04 -8.29
N THR A 94 -11.14 -0.81 -8.98
CA THR A 94 -10.85 -2.23 -9.22
C THR A 94 -11.63 -2.66 -10.45
N GLU A 95 -11.08 -3.58 -11.23
CA GLU A 95 -11.76 -4.15 -12.39
C GLU A 95 -12.68 -5.31 -12.01
N ASP A 96 -12.44 -5.93 -10.85
CA ASP A 96 -13.21 -7.07 -10.35
C ASP A 96 -14.26 -6.63 -9.34
N SER A 97 -15.54 -6.85 -9.67
CA SER A 97 -16.67 -6.46 -8.82
C SER A 97 -16.84 -7.29 -7.55
N LEU A 98 -16.43 -8.57 -7.57
CA LEU A 98 -16.48 -9.42 -6.37
C LEU A 98 -15.40 -8.98 -5.40
N PHE A 99 -14.19 -8.71 -5.90
CA PHE A 99 -13.11 -8.13 -5.11
C PHE A 99 -13.48 -6.73 -4.59
N ALA A 100 -14.15 -5.90 -5.40
CA ALA A 100 -14.62 -4.56 -5.00
C ALA A 100 -15.54 -4.57 -3.77
N GLY A 101 -16.38 -5.60 -3.66
CA GLY A 101 -17.29 -5.79 -2.53
C GLY A 101 -16.63 -6.47 -1.32
N ALA A 102 -15.56 -7.24 -1.54
CA ALA A 102 -14.87 -7.98 -0.50
C ALA A 102 -13.71 -7.22 0.14
N LEU A 103 -13.07 -6.30 -0.59
CA LEU A 103 -11.99 -5.46 -0.11
C LEU A 103 -12.57 -4.18 0.52
N THR A 104 -12.29 -3.99 1.81
CA THR A 104 -12.74 -2.82 2.56
C THR A 104 -11.57 -1.95 2.98
N VAL A 105 -11.83 -0.64 3.02
CA VAL A 105 -10.92 0.37 3.55
C VAL A 105 -11.58 0.99 4.77
N GLN A 106 -10.83 1.11 5.85
CA GLN A 106 -11.22 1.80 7.07
C GLN A 106 -10.15 2.87 7.35
N GLY A 107 -10.59 4.01 7.85
CA GLY A 107 -9.75 5.12 8.28
C GLY A 107 -10.18 5.59 9.66
N GLN A 108 -9.23 5.88 10.54
CA GLN A 108 -9.54 6.41 11.86
C GLN A 108 -8.42 7.29 12.40
N ASP A 109 -8.78 8.29 13.19
CA ASP A 109 -7.84 9.05 14.01
C ASP A 109 -7.63 8.38 15.38
N ASP A 110 -6.85 9.02 16.27
CA ASP A 110 -6.59 8.51 17.64
C ASP A 110 -7.86 8.44 18.50
N ALA A 111 -8.92 9.17 18.15
CA ALA A 111 -10.21 9.08 18.85
C ALA A 111 -11.07 7.91 18.34
N GLY A 112 -10.64 7.23 17.27
CA GLY A 112 -11.40 6.18 16.60
C GLY A 112 -12.48 6.72 15.66
N ASP A 113 -12.47 8.03 15.38
CA ASP A 113 -13.41 8.65 14.44
C ASP A 113 -12.84 8.56 13.01
N GLY A 114 -13.70 8.26 12.03
CA GLY A 114 -13.30 8.30 10.63
C GLY A 114 -14.19 7.47 9.71
N LEU A 115 -13.60 7.04 8.60
CA LEU A 115 -14.22 6.18 7.60
C LEU A 115 -14.44 4.79 8.20
N PRO A 116 -15.70 4.35 8.42
CA PRO A 116 -15.96 2.97 8.83
C PRO A 116 -15.47 2.01 7.74
N ALA A 117 -15.31 0.71 8.07
CA ALA A 117 -14.94 -0.30 7.09
C ALA A 117 -15.92 -0.28 5.88
N THR A 118 -15.44 0.29 4.77
CA THR A 118 -16.25 0.59 3.58
C THR A 118 -15.68 -0.17 2.39
N PRO A 119 -16.50 -0.96 1.68
CA PRO A 119 -16.04 -1.66 0.48
C PRO A 119 -15.50 -0.66 -0.56
N ILE A 120 -14.45 -1.03 -1.30
CA ILE A 120 -13.92 -0.18 -2.37
C ILE A 120 -14.99 0.20 -3.39
N ALA A 121 -15.93 -0.71 -3.68
CA ALA A 121 -17.07 -0.43 -4.56
C ALA A 121 -17.97 0.72 -4.10
N ALA A 122 -17.97 1.02 -2.79
CA ALA A 122 -18.81 2.03 -2.16
C ALA A 122 -18.05 3.33 -1.86
N LEU A 123 -16.74 3.37 -2.06
CA LEU A 123 -15.94 4.58 -1.83
C LEU A 123 -16.22 5.60 -2.93
N ALA A 124 -16.72 6.76 -2.52
CA ALA A 124 -16.81 7.91 -3.39
C ALA A 124 -15.49 8.69 -3.37
N PRO A 125 -15.16 9.41 -4.46
CA PRO A 125 -14.12 10.41 -4.40
C PRO A 125 -14.40 11.38 -3.26
N CYS A 126 -13.36 11.66 -2.46
CA CYS A 126 -13.40 12.61 -1.36
C CYS A 126 -14.14 12.15 -0.10
N ASP A 127 -14.42 10.85 0.02
CA ASP A 127 -14.79 10.25 1.30
C ASP A 127 -13.67 10.51 2.33
N ALA A 128 -14.02 11.20 3.40
CA ALA A 128 -13.09 11.57 4.45
C ALA A 128 -12.61 10.32 5.20
N VAL A 129 -11.29 10.09 5.22
CA VAL A 129 -10.67 8.97 5.93
C VAL A 129 -10.69 9.21 7.43
N VAL A 130 -10.42 10.44 7.84
CA VAL A 130 -10.58 10.94 9.21
C VAL A 130 -11.39 12.23 9.17
N PRO A 131 -12.08 12.61 10.25
CA PRO A 131 -12.82 13.86 10.27
C PRO A 131 -11.88 15.04 10.07
N VAL A 132 -12.40 16.11 9.46
CA VAL A 132 -11.66 17.37 9.31
C VAL A 132 -11.28 17.90 10.69
N ARG A 133 -10.01 18.24 10.89
CA ARG A 133 -9.48 18.78 12.15
C ARG A 133 -8.81 20.12 11.92
N VAL A 134 -8.90 21.01 12.91
CA VAL A 134 -8.03 22.18 13.00
C VAL A 134 -6.77 21.74 13.74
N LEU A 135 -5.61 21.94 13.12
CA LEU A 135 -4.30 21.68 13.68
C LEU A 135 -3.66 23.00 14.09
N GLU A 136 -3.27 23.08 15.35
CA GLU A 136 -2.39 24.14 15.82
C GLU A 136 -0.96 23.94 15.28
N THR A 137 -0.14 24.99 15.39
CA THR A 137 1.29 24.95 15.00
C THR A 137 2.01 23.78 15.66
N GLY A 138 2.57 22.88 14.84
CA GLY A 138 3.30 21.70 15.31
C GLY A 138 2.42 20.55 15.80
N GLN A 139 1.10 20.69 15.77
CA GLN A 139 0.18 19.60 16.10
C GLN A 139 0.14 18.57 14.96
N ALA A 140 0.14 17.30 15.34
CA ALA A 140 0.03 16.18 14.41
C ALA A 140 -1.40 15.61 14.40
N LEU A 141 -1.90 15.32 13.20
CA LEU A 141 -3.07 14.53 12.93
C LEU A 141 -2.65 13.07 12.70
N PRO A 142 -3.04 12.16 13.60
CA PRO A 142 -2.87 10.73 13.38
C PRO A 142 -3.91 10.20 12.40
N VAL A 143 -3.46 9.39 11.46
CA VAL A 143 -4.30 8.70 10.47
C VAL A 143 -3.88 7.24 10.44
N THR A 144 -4.77 6.37 10.87
CA THR A 144 -4.60 4.91 10.77
C THR A 144 -5.53 4.39 9.69
N LEU A 145 -4.96 3.71 8.70
CA LEU A 145 -5.69 3.05 7.64
C LEU A 145 -5.60 1.54 7.80
N VAL A 146 -6.75 0.89 7.74
CA VAL A 146 -6.85 -0.56 7.72
C VAL A 146 -7.49 -1.00 6.41
N VAL A 147 -6.84 -1.90 5.71
CA VAL A 147 -7.38 -2.57 4.53
C VAL A 147 -7.64 -4.01 4.90
N SER A 148 -8.83 -4.53 4.61
CA SER A 148 -9.15 -5.93 4.91
C SER A 148 -9.93 -6.59 3.79
N VAL A 149 -9.67 -7.88 3.58
CA VAL A 149 -10.41 -8.70 2.59
C VAL A 149 -11.33 -9.65 3.33
N SER A 150 -12.61 -9.66 2.94
CA SER A 150 -13.61 -10.53 3.54
C SER A 150 -13.15 -12.00 3.52
N PRO A 151 -13.28 -12.74 4.64
CA PRO A 151 -12.97 -14.16 4.70
C PRO A 151 -13.98 -15.03 3.92
N THR A 152 -15.09 -14.44 3.46
CA THR A 152 -16.11 -15.16 2.68
C THR A 152 -15.80 -15.21 1.19
N LEU A 153 -14.83 -14.42 0.73
CA LEU A 153 -14.40 -14.42 -0.66
C LEU A 153 -13.70 -15.75 -0.95
N ARG A 154 -14.11 -16.47 -1.99
CA ARG A 154 -13.46 -17.72 -2.35
C ARG A 154 -12.20 -17.43 -3.17
N MET A 155 -11.20 -18.31 -3.03
CA MET A 155 -9.89 -18.14 -3.67
C MET A 155 -9.94 -18.07 -5.20
N ASP A 156 -10.98 -18.65 -5.81
CA ASP A 156 -11.22 -18.68 -7.25
C ASP A 156 -12.04 -17.48 -7.78
N GLU A 157 -12.67 -16.70 -6.90
CA GLU A 157 -13.63 -15.65 -7.28
C GLU A 157 -12.97 -14.31 -7.63
N ALA A 158 -11.74 -14.06 -7.18
CA ALA A 158 -11.00 -12.81 -7.39
C ALA A 158 -9.50 -13.07 -7.59
N GLU A 159 -9.16 -14.19 -8.21
CA GLU A 159 -7.77 -14.57 -8.47
C GLU A 159 -7.11 -13.52 -9.38
N HIS A 160 -5.96 -12.97 -8.96
CA HIS A 160 -5.26 -11.88 -9.66
C HIS A 160 -6.01 -10.54 -9.74
N ALA A 161 -7.09 -10.36 -8.98
CA ALA A 161 -7.76 -9.07 -8.91
C ALA A 161 -6.82 -8.00 -8.33
N VAL A 162 -6.88 -6.80 -8.90
CA VAL A 162 -6.08 -5.65 -8.48
C VAL A 162 -7.03 -4.52 -8.11
N ALA A 163 -6.77 -3.90 -6.96
CA ALA A 163 -7.44 -2.69 -6.54
C ALA A 163 -6.42 -1.60 -6.22
N ASN A 164 -6.82 -0.36 -6.45
CA ASN A 164 -6.03 0.82 -6.17
C ASN A 164 -6.89 1.84 -5.43
N PHE A 165 -6.26 2.61 -4.56
CA PHE A 165 -6.81 3.84 -4.01
C PHE A 165 -5.64 4.74 -3.62
N ASP A 166 -5.90 6.04 -3.56
CA ASP A 166 -4.94 7.06 -3.16
C ASP A 166 -5.51 7.83 -1.96
N LEU A 167 -4.62 8.35 -1.12
CA LEU A 167 -4.94 9.26 -0.04
C LEU A 167 -4.64 10.70 -0.50
N ALA A 168 -5.67 11.55 -0.51
CA ALA A 168 -5.56 12.97 -0.80
C ALA A 168 -5.55 13.76 0.51
N ILE A 169 -4.49 14.51 0.76
CA ILE A 169 -4.29 15.33 1.97
C ILE A 169 -4.23 16.79 1.55
N ALA A 170 -5.07 17.64 2.12
CA ALA A 170 -4.95 19.08 1.95
C ALA A 170 -4.96 19.82 3.29
N LEU A 171 -4.27 20.95 3.29
CA LEU A 171 -4.21 21.89 4.37
C LEU A 171 -4.74 23.24 3.85
N ALA A 172 -5.67 23.85 4.58
CA ALA A 172 -6.28 25.13 4.23
C ALA A 172 -6.38 26.03 5.46
N ASP A 173 -6.42 27.35 5.24
CA ASP A 173 -6.61 28.27 6.36
C ASP A 173 -8.04 28.17 6.93
N PRO A 174 -8.24 28.36 8.24
CA PRO A 174 -9.56 28.34 8.84
C PRO A 174 -10.50 29.35 8.18
N GLY A 175 -11.68 28.88 7.78
CA GLY A 175 -12.68 29.72 7.12
C GLY A 175 -12.54 29.82 5.60
N VAL A 176 -11.50 29.21 5.00
CA VAL A 176 -11.46 28.98 3.55
C VAL A 176 -12.49 27.89 3.21
N PRO A 177 -13.40 28.13 2.24
CA PRO A 177 -14.38 27.14 1.85
C PRO A 177 -13.68 25.92 1.23
N VAL A 178 -14.08 24.72 1.69
CA VAL A 178 -13.79 23.45 1.00
C VAL A 178 -14.43 23.51 -0.39
N ALA A 179 -13.85 22.82 -1.38
CA ALA A 179 -14.44 22.77 -2.71
C ALA A 179 -15.91 22.33 -2.63
N ALA A 180 -16.76 22.81 -3.53
CA ALA A 180 -18.21 22.58 -3.47
C ALA A 180 -18.61 21.09 -3.50
N ASN A 181 -17.71 20.23 -3.98
CA ASN A 181 -17.83 18.77 -3.99
C ASN A 181 -17.30 18.08 -2.72
N GLY A 182 -16.91 18.84 -1.69
CA GLY A 182 -16.33 18.30 -0.45
C GLY A 182 -14.88 17.84 -0.60
N CYS A 183 -14.26 18.04 -1.76
CA CYS A 183 -12.91 17.59 -2.04
C CYS A 183 -11.84 18.54 -1.52
N PRO A 184 -10.65 18.00 -1.19
CA PRO A 184 -9.52 18.85 -0.88
C PRO A 184 -9.11 19.69 -2.10
N ILE A 185 -8.81 20.96 -1.88
CA ILE A 185 -8.25 21.86 -2.90
C ILE A 185 -6.73 21.68 -2.89
N ASP A 186 -6.13 21.50 -4.05
CA ASP A 186 -4.69 21.26 -4.24
C ASP A 186 -4.09 20.20 -3.27
N PRO A 187 -4.62 18.96 -3.27
CA PRO A 187 -4.14 17.95 -2.34
C PRO A 187 -2.74 17.46 -2.69
N THR A 188 -1.98 17.16 -1.64
CA THR A 188 -0.87 16.22 -1.71
C THR A 188 -1.45 14.81 -1.80
N VAL A 189 -1.12 14.09 -2.87
CA VAL A 189 -1.62 12.73 -3.10
C VAL A 189 -0.55 11.71 -2.73
N ILE A 190 -0.92 10.76 -1.90
CA ILE A 190 -0.11 9.61 -1.49
C ILE A 190 -0.77 8.36 -2.04
N ALA A 191 -0.02 7.51 -2.75
CA ALA A 191 -0.60 6.26 -3.22
C ALA A 191 -0.94 5.35 -2.03
N GLY A 192 -2.10 4.68 -2.06
CA GLY A 192 -2.42 3.66 -1.06
C GLY A 192 -1.39 2.55 -1.10
N PHE A 193 -1.21 1.96 -2.28
CA PHE A 193 -0.20 0.92 -2.54
C PHE A 193 0.93 1.46 -3.40
N ALA A 194 2.18 1.06 -3.11
CA ALA A 194 3.27 1.36 -4.03
C ALA A 194 3.06 0.65 -5.38
N PRO A 195 3.49 1.29 -6.50
CA PRO A 195 3.38 0.68 -7.82
C PRO A 195 4.12 -0.66 -7.84
N ALA A 196 3.45 -1.69 -8.34
CA ALA A 196 4.05 -3.02 -8.45
C ALA A 196 5.28 -2.97 -9.36
N ALA A 197 6.45 -3.34 -8.84
CA ALA A 197 7.59 -3.69 -9.68
C ALA A 197 7.22 -4.93 -10.52
N PRO A 198 7.74 -5.09 -11.76
CA PRO A 198 7.47 -6.28 -12.56
C PRO A 198 7.87 -7.54 -11.78
N ALA A 199 6.87 -8.36 -11.46
CA ALA A 199 6.98 -9.45 -10.50
C ALA A 199 7.95 -10.53 -11.00
N SER A 200 8.99 -10.79 -10.21
CA SER A 200 9.73 -12.05 -10.24
C SER A 200 9.46 -12.78 -8.92
N GLY A 201 8.47 -13.68 -8.91
CA GLY A 201 8.28 -14.69 -7.87
C GLY A 201 8.06 -14.19 -6.44
N ILE A 202 7.06 -13.33 -6.21
CA ILE A 202 6.66 -12.93 -4.86
C ILE A 202 5.71 -13.98 -4.29
N ILE A 203 6.05 -14.55 -3.14
CA ILE A 203 5.22 -15.50 -2.40
C ILE A 203 4.35 -14.69 -1.43
N ALA A 204 3.06 -15.01 -1.34
CA ALA A 204 2.13 -14.30 -0.46
C ALA A 204 2.62 -14.26 1.00
N TYR A 205 2.57 -13.08 1.59
CA TYR A 205 2.92 -12.87 3.00
C TYR A 205 1.75 -13.37 3.85
N THR A 206 1.75 -14.67 4.17
CA THR A 206 0.82 -15.19 5.16
C THR A 206 1.26 -14.66 6.52
N GLY A 207 0.49 -13.74 7.09
CA GLY A 207 0.70 -13.12 8.40
C GLY A 207 0.62 -14.11 9.57
N ALA A 208 1.09 -15.34 9.41
CA ALA A 208 1.43 -16.21 10.53
C ALA A 208 2.57 -15.52 11.29
N ALA A 209 2.20 -14.61 12.20
CA ALA A 209 3.03 -14.27 13.32
C ALA A 209 3.50 -15.61 13.89
N LEU A 210 4.77 -15.93 13.73
CA LEU A 210 5.42 -17.04 14.40
C LEU A 210 5.23 -16.75 15.88
N VAL A 211 4.18 -17.34 16.45
CA VAL A 211 3.87 -17.28 17.87
C VAL A 211 5.00 -18.04 18.55
N TYR A 212 6.11 -17.33 18.78
CA TYR A 212 7.33 -17.78 19.44
C TYR A 212 7.09 -18.58 20.72
N PRO A 213 6.00 -18.39 21.52
CA PRO A 213 5.79 -19.27 22.67
C PRO A 213 5.41 -20.72 22.31
N THR A 214 4.90 -21.02 21.12
CA THR A 214 4.53 -22.41 20.77
C THR A 214 5.73 -23.29 20.41
N LEU A 215 6.72 -22.75 19.69
CA LEU A 215 7.97 -23.45 19.42
C LEU A 215 8.82 -23.65 20.68
N ALA A 216 8.79 -22.70 21.62
CA ALA A 216 9.47 -22.85 22.91
C ALA A 216 8.88 -23.97 23.77
N VAL A 217 7.54 -24.15 23.75
CA VAL A 217 6.87 -25.26 24.45
C VAL A 217 7.16 -26.61 23.77
N ALA A 218 7.18 -26.67 22.45
CA ALA A 218 7.54 -27.90 21.73
C ALA A 218 9.00 -28.31 21.98
N ALA A 219 9.94 -27.35 21.97
CA ALA A 219 11.35 -27.61 22.24
C ALA A 219 11.59 -28.08 23.69
N SER A 220 10.91 -27.48 24.66
CA SER A 220 11.03 -27.88 26.08
C SER A 220 10.41 -29.25 26.38
N ALA A 221 9.31 -29.61 25.71
CA ALA A 221 8.72 -30.95 25.81
C ALA A 221 9.65 -32.05 25.25
N LEU A 222 10.31 -31.79 24.11
CA LEU A 222 11.28 -32.72 23.53
C LEU A 222 12.54 -32.85 24.41
N ALA A 223 13.02 -31.74 24.99
CA ALA A 223 14.14 -31.76 25.91
C ALA A 223 13.82 -32.58 27.19
N ALA A 224 12.65 -32.35 27.80
CA ALA A 224 12.22 -33.09 28.99
C ALA A 224 12.03 -34.60 28.71
N GLY A 225 11.44 -34.96 27.58
CA GLY A 225 11.26 -36.36 27.17
C GLY A 225 12.60 -37.09 26.98
N SER A 226 13.59 -36.44 26.36
CA SER A 226 14.93 -37.03 26.16
C SER A 226 15.66 -37.29 27.48
N LEU A 227 15.49 -36.41 28.47
CA LEU A 227 16.09 -36.53 29.80
C LEU A 227 15.50 -37.70 30.59
N PHE A 228 14.18 -37.93 30.49
CA PHE A 228 13.53 -39.10 31.09
C PHE A 228 13.99 -40.43 30.47
N VAL A 229 14.17 -40.49 29.14
CA VAL A 229 14.67 -41.70 28.46
C VAL A 229 16.12 -42.00 28.87
N VAL A 230 16.98 -40.98 28.97
CA VAL A 230 18.38 -41.15 29.39
C VAL A 230 18.47 -41.55 30.86
N ALA A 231 17.67 -40.95 31.74
CA ALA A 231 17.61 -41.29 33.16
C ALA A 231 17.09 -42.73 33.37
N GLY A 232 16.07 -43.14 32.62
CA GLY A 232 15.54 -44.51 32.63
C GLY A 232 16.58 -45.53 32.17
N ARG A 233 17.31 -45.25 31.07
CA ARG A 233 18.39 -46.12 30.59
C ARG A 233 19.55 -46.24 31.57
N ARG A 234 19.92 -45.17 32.28
CA ARG A 234 20.98 -45.21 33.30
C ARG A 234 20.59 -46.03 34.53
N ARG A 235 19.32 -46.00 34.96
CA ARG A 235 18.84 -46.85 36.06
C ARG A 235 18.87 -48.32 35.69
N ARG A 236 18.45 -48.69 34.48
CA ARG A 236 18.39 -50.09 34.04
C ARG A 236 19.76 -50.76 34.04
N ARG A 237 20.81 -50.05 33.59
CA ARG A 237 22.20 -50.54 33.60
C ARG A 237 22.79 -50.73 35.01
N ARG A 238 22.27 -50.03 36.03
CA ARG A 238 22.74 -50.21 37.42
C ARG A 238 22.14 -51.43 38.11
N THR A 239 21.07 -51.99 37.58
CA THR A 239 20.44 -53.22 38.10
C THR A 239 21.08 -54.50 37.56
N GLU A 240 21.88 -54.43 36.50
CA GLU A 240 22.53 -55.60 35.89
C GLU A 240 23.95 -55.89 36.42
N ASP A 241 24.55 -54.98 37.20
CA ASP A 241 25.91 -55.12 37.76
C ASP A 241 25.93 -55.40 39.28
N ARG A 242 24.86 -55.97 39.84
CA ARG A 242 24.83 -56.40 41.25
C ARG A 242 24.92 -57.93 41.32
N PRO A 243 26.10 -58.51 41.58
CA PRO A 243 26.24 -59.94 41.87
C PRO A 243 25.57 -60.32 43.19
#